data_AF-A0A5M4A9H8-F1
#
_entry.id   AF-A0A5M4A9H8-F1
#
_cell.length_a   1.000
_cell.length_b   1.000
_cell.length_c   1.000
_cell.angle_alpha   90.00
_cell.angle_beta   90.00
_cell.angle_gamma   90.00
#
_symmetry.space_group_name_H-M   'P 1'
#
loop_
_entity.id
_entity.type
_entity.pdbx_description
1 polymer ?
#
loop_
_entity_poly.entity_id
_entity_poly.type
_entity_poly.pdbx_seq_one_letter_code
_entity_poly.pdbx_strand_id
1 'polypeptide(L)'
;MDHLAELQKRRWMTVEARLTCEFELSDGDLFVTIRDGDHFVMSRRFLAYMTDLGRSVTYYSNDEEESYIAHFRDEKVTVFSSKPYVRFDFFPVSKEG
;
A
#
# COMPACT_ATOMS: atom_id res chain seq x y z
N MET A 1 5.68 10.01 -12.53
CA MET A 1 5.31 8.70 -13.13
C MET A 1 6.27 7.56 -12.76
N ASP A 2 7.35 7.79 -11.99
CA ASP A 2 8.40 6.77 -11.74
C ASP A 2 8.26 6.03 -10.39
N HIS A 3 7.54 6.60 -9.42
CA HIS A 3 7.44 6.04 -8.07
C HIS A 3 6.65 4.72 -8.00
N LEU A 4 5.67 4.52 -8.88
CA LEU A 4 4.86 3.30 -8.91
C LEU A 4 5.62 2.08 -9.43
N ALA A 5 6.51 2.30 -10.41
CA ALA A 5 7.39 1.25 -10.90
C ALA A 5 8.34 0.77 -9.79
N GLU A 6 8.78 1.67 -8.91
CA GLU A 6 9.60 1.30 -7.74
C GLU A 6 8.84 0.46 -6.72
N LEU A 7 7.54 0.70 -6.52
CA LEU A 7 6.73 -0.11 -5.61
C LEU A 7 6.66 -1.58 -6.05
N GLN A 8 6.58 -1.84 -7.35
CA GLN A 8 6.49 -3.19 -7.89
C GLN A 8 7.83 -3.94 -7.90
N LYS A 9 8.97 -3.22 -7.84
CA LYS A 9 10.31 -3.84 -7.82
C LYS A 9 10.62 -4.50 -6.48
N ARG A 10 10.05 -4.01 -5.40
CA ARG A 10 10.37 -4.41 -4.02
C ARG A 10 9.27 -5.29 -3.44
N ARG A 11 9.65 -6.22 -2.57
CA ARG A 11 8.69 -6.88 -1.68
C ARG A 11 8.49 -5.96 -0.47
N TRP A 12 7.27 -5.87 0.04
CA TRP A 12 6.94 -4.97 1.16
C TRP A 12 6.40 -5.79 2.32
N MET A 13 6.92 -5.55 3.52
CA MET A 13 6.55 -6.30 4.72
C MET A 13 6.35 -5.41 5.95
N THR A 14 5.44 -5.81 6.85
CA THR A 14 5.38 -5.24 8.19
C THR A 14 6.52 -5.77 9.05
N VAL A 15 7.04 -4.93 9.95
CA VAL A 15 8.12 -5.30 10.88
C VAL A 15 7.63 -6.31 11.92
N GLU A 16 6.38 -6.19 12.37
CA GLU A 16 5.86 -6.90 13.54
C GLU A 16 5.08 -8.18 13.19
N ALA A 17 4.37 -8.20 12.05
CA ALA A 17 3.35 -9.21 11.78
C ALA A 17 3.62 -10.08 10.53
N ARG A 18 4.80 -9.97 9.89
CA ARG A 18 5.16 -10.65 8.63
C ARG A 18 4.11 -10.52 7.50
N LEU A 19 3.20 -9.56 7.60
CA LEU A 19 2.24 -9.28 6.55
C LEU A 19 2.99 -8.79 5.32
N THR A 20 2.68 -9.35 4.16
CA THR A 20 3.22 -8.89 2.87
C THR A 20 2.23 -7.93 2.21
N CYS A 21 2.76 -6.98 1.46
CA CYS A 21 1.98 -6.08 0.63
C CYS A 21 2.46 -6.11 -0.81
N GLU A 22 1.51 -6.22 -1.73
CA GLU A 22 1.72 -6.19 -3.17
C GLU A 22 0.94 -5.01 -3.77
N PHE A 23 1.54 -4.40 -4.79
CA PHE A 23 1.01 -3.24 -5.49
C PHE A 23 0.88 -3.56 -6.97
N GLU A 24 -0.31 -3.39 -7.52
CA GLU A 24 -0.59 -3.57 -8.95
C GLU A 24 -1.22 -2.30 -9.52
N LEU A 25 -0.84 -1.97 -10.75
CA LEU A 25 -1.46 -0.89 -11.50
C LEU A 25 -2.29 -1.47 -12.64
N SER A 26 -3.57 -1.10 -12.69
CA SER A 26 -4.45 -1.41 -13.80
C SER A 26 -5.30 -0.18 -14.12
N ASP A 27 -5.29 0.24 -15.39
CA ASP A 27 -6.10 1.35 -15.91
C ASP A 27 -6.01 2.67 -15.11
N GLY A 28 -4.84 2.95 -14.51
CA GLY A 28 -4.60 4.15 -13.71
C GLY A 28 -4.99 4.03 -12.24
N ASP A 29 -5.60 2.90 -11.85
CA ASP A 29 -5.94 2.58 -10.47
C ASP A 29 -4.83 1.76 -9.80
N LEU A 30 -4.63 2.00 -8.51
CA LEU A 30 -3.73 1.20 -7.68
C LEU A 30 -4.52 0.12 -6.96
N PHE A 31 -4.12 -1.13 -7.12
CA PHE A 31 -4.61 -2.26 -6.34
C PHE A 31 -3.57 -2.59 -5.27
N VAL A 32 -4.00 -2.57 -4.01
CA VAL A 32 -3.17 -2.95 -2.87
C VAL A 32 -3.69 -4.25 -2.30
N THR A 33 -2.84 -5.26 -2.24
CA THR A 33 -3.18 -6.57 -1.69
C THR A 33 -2.28 -6.88 -0.50
N ILE A 34 -2.88 -7.22 0.64
CA ILE A 34 -2.21 -7.59 1.89
C ILE A 34 -2.46 -9.07 2.16
N ARG A 35 -1.40 -9.82 2.51
CA ARG A 35 -1.46 -11.24 2.87
C ARG A 35 -0.68 -11.54 4.14
N ASP A 36 -1.07 -12.61 4.81
CA ASP A 36 -0.32 -13.25 5.90
C ASP A 36 0.10 -14.65 5.45
N GLY A 37 1.31 -14.78 4.91
CA GLY A 37 1.73 -15.99 4.19
C GLY A 37 0.78 -16.26 3.01
N ASP A 38 0.12 -17.42 3.04
CA ASP A 38 -0.86 -17.83 2.03
C ASP A 38 -2.29 -17.32 2.33
N HIS A 39 -2.51 -16.72 3.50
CA HIS A 39 -3.83 -16.22 3.90
C HIS A 39 -4.08 -14.81 3.33
N PHE A 40 -5.24 -14.66 2.70
CA PHE A 40 -5.71 -13.38 2.19
C PHE A 40 -6.22 -12.50 3.34
N VAL A 41 -5.70 -11.28 3.46
CA VAL A 41 -6.16 -10.29 4.46
C VAL A 41 -7.06 -9.26 3.80
N MET A 42 -6.61 -8.65 2.69
CA MET A 42 -7.33 -7.56 2.03
C MET A 42 -6.87 -7.38 0.59
N SER A 43 -7.78 -6.96 -0.30
CA SER A 43 -7.43 -6.35 -1.58
C SER A 43 -8.38 -5.20 -1.87
N ARG A 44 -7.82 -4.04 -2.23
CA ARG A 44 -8.58 -2.79 -2.37
C ARG A 44 -8.06 -1.99 -3.56
N ARG A 45 -9.00 -1.39 -4.30
CA ARG A 45 -8.73 -0.43 -5.37
C ARG A 45 -8.61 0.97 -4.79
N PHE A 46 -7.59 1.72 -5.17
CA PHE A 46 -7.37 3.08 -4.73
C PHE A 46 -7.17 4.04 -5.90
N LEU A 47 -7.79 5.21 -5.76
CA LEU A 47 -7.68 6.33 -6.67
C LEU A 47 -6.48 7.21 -6.26
N ALA A 48 -5.67 7.60 -7.22
CA ALA A 48 -4.46 8.38 -6.99
C ALA A 48 -4.78 9.85 -6.69
N TYR A 49 -4.22 10.38 -5.59
CA TYR A 49 -4.12 11.81 -5.35
C TYR A 49 -2.65 12.19 -5.10
N MET A 50 -2.08 13.00 -6.00
CA MET A 50 -0.70 13.43 -5.89
C MET A 50 -0.62 14.81 -5.24
N THR A 51 0.25 14.94 -4.24
CA THR A 51 0.65 16.23 -3.67
C THR A 51 2.13 16.46 -3.95
N ASP A 52 2.47 17.63 -4.47
CA ASP A 52 3.82 17.99 -4.95
C ASP A 52 4.75 18.44 -3.81
N LEU A 53 4.71 17.75 -2.66
CA LEU A 53 5.71 17.90 -1.58
C LEU A 53 6.93 17.02 -1.83
N GLY A 54 7.30 16.86 -3.10
CA GLY A 54 8.56 16.29 -3.56
C GLY A 54 8.74 14.78 -3.47
N ARG A 55 8.08 14.05 -2.54
CA ARG A 55 8.29 12.58 -2.37
C ARG A 55 7.13 11.78 -1.79
N SER A 56 5.95 12.37 -1.66
CA SER A 56 4.79 11.69 -1.06
C SER A 56 3.63 11.55 -2.04
N VAL A 57 3.05 10.36 -2.12
CA VAL A 57 1.83 10.12 -2.89
C VAL A 57 0.79 9.47 -1.98
N THR A 58 -0.46 9.92 -2.07
CA THR A 58 -1.54 9.39 -1.24
C THR A 58 -2.64 8.84 -2.13
N TYR A 59 -3.03 7.62 -1.85
CA TYR A 59 -4.09 6.92 -2.56
C TYR A 59 -5.27 6.75 -1.61
N TYR A 60 -6.47 6.96 -2.13
CA TYR A 60 -7.70 6.86 -1.34
C TYR A 60 -8.59 5.76 -1.92
N SER A 61 -9.12 4.92 -1.05
CA SER A 61 -10.20 3.99 -1.35
C SER A 61 -11.35 4.32 -0.43
N ASN A 62 -12.57 4.43 -0.95
CA ASN A 62 -13.74 4.68 -0.14
C ASN A 62 -14.90 3.83 -0.66
N ASP A 63 -15.59 3.15 0.24
CA ASP A 63 -16.90 2.57 -0.01
C ASP A 63 -17.91 3.05 1.06
N GLU A 64 -19.10 2.45 1.12
CA GLU A 64 -20.15 2.86 2.06
C GLU A 64 -19.83 2.52 3.53
N GLU A 65 -18.89 1.61 3.80
CA GLU A 65 -18.61 1.06 5.13
C GLU A 65 -17.24 1.49 5.68
N GLU A 66 -16.23 1.61 4.81
CA GLU A 66 -14.82 1.80 5.17
C GLU A 66 -14.09 2.72 4.17
N SER A 67 -13.14 3.49 4.72
CA SER A 67 -12.24 4.32 3.93
C SER A 67 -10.81 3.90 4.20
N TYR A 68 -10.04 3.68 3.15
CA TYR A 68 -8.61 3.39 3.23
C TYR A 68 -7.78 4.51 2.65
N ILE A 69 -6.62 4.72 3.27
CA ILE A 69 -5.58 5.62 2.81
C ILE A 69 -4.31 4.80 2.65
N ALA A 70 -3.71 4.79 1.47
CA ALA A 70 -2.37 4.29 1.24
C ALA A 70 -1.42 5.46 0.98
N HIS A 71 -0.57 5.77 1.95
CA HIS A 71 0.38 6.87 1.91
C HIS A 71 1.80 6.35 1.68
N PHE A 72 2.41 6.79 0.60
CA PHE A 72 3.74 6.40 0.15
C PHE A 72 4.69 7.55 0.40
N ARG A 73 5.75 7.31 1.17
CA ARG A 73 6.78 8.31 1.45
C ARG A 73 8.12 7.63 1.68
N ASP A 74 9.12 8.02 0.88
CA ASP A 74 10.47 7.45 0.92
C ASP A 74 10.43 5.91 0.88
N GLU A 75 10.99 5.22 1.89
CA GLU A 75 10.99 3.75 2.00
C GLU A 75 9.88 3.19 2.89
N LYS A 76 8.74 3.88 2.96
CA LYS A 76 7.61 3.47 3.79
C LYS A 76 6.30 3.60 3.05
N VAL A 77 5.47 2.56 3.14
CA VAL A 77 4.07 2.60 2.77
C VAL A 77 3.22 2.43 4.02
N THR A 78 2.32 3.38 4.26
CA THR A 78 1.35 3.28 5.35
C THR A 78 -0.03 3.04 4.76
N VAL A 79 -0.65 1.91 5.08
CA VAL A 79 -2.04 1.63 4.76
C VAL A 79 -2.87 1.79 6.03
N PHE A 80 -3.85 2.69 6.01
CA PHE A 80 -4.72 3.01 7.13
C PHE A 80 -6.17 2.77 6.76
N SER A 81 -6.95 2.16 7.64
CA SER A 81 -8.41 2.03 7.54
C SER A 81 -9.09 2.91 8.57
N SER A 82 -10.15 3.63 8.18
CA SER A 82 -10.97 4.47 9.06
C SER A 82 -11.79 3.67 10.07
N LYS A 83 -12.11 2.41 9.79
CA LYS A 83 -12.81 1.48 10.69
C LYS A 83 -12.33 0.05 10.38
N PRO A 84 -11.90 -0.76 11.37
CA PRO A 84 -11.85 -0.49 12.81
C PRO A 84 -10.59 0.27 13.29
N TYR A 85 -10.10 1.28 12.56
CA TYR A 85 -8.86 2.01 12.87
C TYR A 85 -7.61 1.13 12.84
N VAL A 86 -7.37 0.48 11.69
CA VAL A 86 -6.20 -0.38 11.50
C VAL A 86 -5.12 0.37 10.73
N ARG A 87 -3.87 0.20 11.13
CA ARG A 87 -2.71 0.76 10.46
C ARG A 87 -1.69 -0.32 10.18
N PHE A 88 -1.23 -0.37 8.94
CA PHE A 88 -0.15 -1.24 8.50
C PHE A 88 0.98 -0.38 7.95
N ASP A 89 2.17 -0.50 8.55
CA ASP A 89 3.38 0.14 8.08
C ASP A 89 4.24 -0.92 7.37
N PHE A 90 4.41 -0.76 6.06
CA PHE A 90 5.22 -1.63 5.22
C PHE A 90 6.54 -0.99 4.83
N PHE A 91 7.60 -1.79 4.87
CA PHE A 91 8.95 -1.40 4.50
C PHE A 91 9.47 -2.33 3.41
N PRO A 92 10.33 -1.84 2.52
CA PRO A 92 10.89 -2.66 1.46
C PRO A 92 11.81 -3.72 2.07
N VAL A 93 11.70 -4.95 1.60
CA VAL A 93 12.64 -6.03 1.87
C VAL A 93 13.27 -6.49 0.56
N SER A 94 14.55 -6.84 0.62
CA SER A 94 15.26 -7.46 -0.49
C SER A 94 14.56 -8.77 -0.88
N LYS A 95 14.39 -9.04 -2.18
CA LYS A 95 13.75 -10.29 -2.66
C LYS A 95 14.52 -11.56 -2.28
N GLU A 96 15.73 -11.43 -1.72
CA GLU A 96 16.62 -12.51 -1.29
C GLU A 96 16.60 -12.80 0.24
N GLY A 97 15.61 -12.29 0.97
CA GLY A 97 15.45 -12.53 2.43
C GLY A 97 14.19 -13.32 2.78
#